data_AF-A0AAW8KP25-F1
#
_entry.id   AF-A0AAW8KP25-F1
#
_cell.length_a   1.000
_cell.length_b   1.000
_cell.length_c   1.000
_cell.angle_alpha   90.00
_cell.angle_beta   90.00
_cell.angle_gamma   90.00
#
_symmetry.space_group_name_H-M   'P 1'
#
loop_
_entity.id
_entity.type
_entity.pdbx_description
1 polymer ?
#
loop_
_entity_poly.entity_id
_entity_poly.type
_entity_poly.pdbx_seq_one_letter_code
_entity_poly.pdbx_strand_id
1 'polypeptide(L)' 'PKTEGVCDKCGGELMQRADDTESTVENRIEVYNKQTKPLLNYYDKLGNIAHLDGSIGLENLFAQIVGILGE' A
#
# COMPACT_ATOMS: atom_id res chain seq x y z
N PRO A 1 17.54 1.67 -2.80
CA PRO A 1 18.77 0.87 -2.57
C PRO A 1 19.95 1.81 -2.33
N LYS A 2 20.97 1.40 -1.56
CA LYS A 2 22.21 2.17 -1.35
C LYS A 2 23.10 2.15 -2.59
N THR A 3 23.10 1.02 -3.30
CA THR A 3 23.77 0.85 -4.60
C THR A 3 22.72 0.69 -5.68
N GLU A 4 22.81 1.47 -6.75
CA GLU A 4 21.86 1.41 -7.86
C GLU A 4 21.73 -0.02 -8.41
N GLY A 5 20.49 -0.48 -8.63
CA GLY A 5 20.21 -1.81 -9.16
C GLY A 5 20.43 -2.99 -8.18
N VAL A 6 20.91 -2.77 -6.94
CA VAL A 6 21.26 -3.86 -6.01
C VAL A 6 20.43 -3.81 -4.74
N CYS A 7 19.87 -4.96 -4.34
CA CYS A 7 19.11 -5.10 -3.10
C CYS A 7 20.02 -4.97 -1.86
N ASP A 8 19.67 -4.05 -0.96
CA ASP A 8 20.42 -3.80 0.29
C ASP A 8 20.44 -4.98 1.26
N LYS A 9 19.49 -5.92 1.15
CA LYS A 9 19.33 -7.04 2.08
C LYS A 9 20.04 -8.31 1.63
N CYS A 10 20.02 -8.62 0.32
CA CYS A 10 20.52 -9.89 -0.20
C CYS A 10 21.49 -9.76 -1.39
N GLY A 11 21.73 -8.55 -1.90
CA GLY A 11 22.61 -8.33 -3.05
C GLY A 11 22.03 -8.73 -4.41
N GLY A 12 20.77 -9.16 -4.48
CA GLY A 12 20.11 -9.48 -5.75
C GLY A 12 19.87 -8.26 -6.64
N GLU A 13 19.75 -8.50 -7.95
CA GLU A 13 19.43 -7.46 -8.95
C GLU A 13 17.98 -6.97 -8.79
N LEU A 14 17.79 -5.66 -8.87
CA LEU A 14 16.47 -5.04 -8.86
C LEU A 14 15.95 -4.89 -10.29
N MET A 15 14.68 -5.19 -10.47
CA MET A 15 13.99 -5.02 -11.74
C MET A 15 12.65 -4.32 -11.53
N GLN A 16 12.23 -3.55 -12.53
CA GLN A 16 10.85 -3.09 -12.63
C GLN A 16 9.96 -4.28 -12.99
N ARG A 17 8.79 -4.40 -12.37
CA ARG A 17 7.85 -5.46 -12.76
C ARG A 17 7.32 -5.17 -14.16
N ALA A 18 7.03 -6.21 -14.92
CA ALA A 18 6.52 -6.08 -16.28
C ALA A 18 5.19 -5.31 -16.38
N ASP A 19 4.41 -5.28 -15.29
CA ASP A 19 3.11 -4.62 -15.21
C ASP A 19 3.15 -3.22 -14.58
N ASP A 20 4.33 -2.71 -14.20
CA ASP A 20 4.49 -1.34 -13.70
C ASP A 20 4.59 -0.35 -14.88
N THR A 21 3.56 -0.32 -15.72
CA THR A 21 3.37 0.65 -16.81
C THR A 21 2.19 1.57 -16.49
N GLU A 22 2.21 2.81 -16.98
CA GLU A 22 1.16 3.79 -16.71
C GLU A 22 -0.24 3.26 -17.03
N SER A 23 -0.44 2.70 -18.23
CA SER A 23 -1.72 2.11 -18.65
C SER A 23 -2.18 0.97 -17.73
N THR A 24 -1.25 0.15 -17.24
CA THR A 24 -1.59 -0.95 -16.32
C THR A 24 -1.92 -0.42 -14.93
N VAL A 25 -1.23 0.63 -14.47
CA VAL A 25 -1.52 1.30 -13.19
C VAL A 25 -2.92 1.94 -13.24
N GLU A 26 -3.27 2.63 -14.31
CA GLU A 26 -4.61 3.22 -14.50
C GLU A 26 -5.70 2.15 -14.41
N ASN A 27 -5.55 1.05 -15.17
CA ASN A 27 -6.50 -0.06 -15.13
C ASN A 27 -6.58 -0.70 -13.74
N ARG A 28 -5.47 -0.85 -13.02
CA ARG A 28 -5.45 -1.38 -11.64
C ARG A 28 -6.22 -0.46 -10.68
N ILE A 29 -6.08 0.85 -10.80
CA ILE A 29 -6.81 1.82 -9.99
C ILE A 29 -8.31 1.76 -10.29
N GLU A 30 -8.69 1.64 -11.57
CA GLU A 30 -10.08 1.48 -11.97
C GLU A 30 -10.71 0.20 -11.39
N VAL A 31 -10.02 -0.94 -11.53
CA VAL A 31 -10.46 -2.23 -10.97
C VAL A 31 -10.56 -2.17 -9.44
N TYR A 32 -9.58 -1.58 -8.76
CA TYR A 32 -9.62 -1.37 -7.30
C TYR A 32 -10.86 -0.56 -6.89
N ASN A 33 -11.14 0.55 -7.58
CA ASN A 33 -12.30 1.39 -7.29
C ASN A 33 -13.63 0.66 -7.50
N LYS A 34 -13.71 -0.22 -8.50
CA LYS A 34 -14.92 -0.99 -8.82
C LYS A 34 -15.14 -2.18 -7.88
N GLN A 35 -14.07 -2.89 -7.50
CA GLN A 35 -14.18 -4.20 -6.84
C GLN A 35 -13.71 -4.20 -5.39
N THR A 36 -12.67 -3.45 -5.05
CA THR A 36 -12.07 -3.45 -3.71
C THR A 36 -12.62 -2.34 -2.83
N LYS A 37 -12.74 -1.11 -3.34
CA LYS A 37 -13.25 0.05 -2.58
C LYS A 37 -14.63 -0.19 -1.94
N PRO A 38 -15.60 -0.89 -2.58
CA PRO A 38 -16.88 -1.19 -1.95
C PRO A 38 -16.79 -2.03 -0.67
N LEU A 39 -15.69 -2.76 -0.44
CA LEU A 39 -15.45 -3.53 0.78
C LEU A 39 -15.30 -2.63 2.02
N LEU A 40 -14.93 -1.35 1.86
CA LEU A 40 -14.89 -0.39 2.97
C LEU A 40 -16.25 -0.33 3.67
N ASN A 41 -17.33 -0.18 2.90
CA ASN A 41 -18.70 -0.16 3.44
C ASN A 41 -19.06 -1.43 4.21
N TYR A 42 -18.51 -2.58 3.81
CA TYR A 42 -18.74 -3.85 4.50
C TYR A 42 -18.07 -3.85 5.88
N TYR A 43 -16.79 -3.48 5.96
CA TYR A 43 -16.06 -3.45 7.23
C TYR A 43 -16.47 -2.28 8.14
N ASP A 44 -16.89 -1.14 7.57
CA ASP A 44 -17.47 -0.02 8.33
C ASP A 44 -18.71 -0.46 9.09
N LYS A 45 -19.60 -1.25 8.45
CA LYS A 45 -20.80 -1.81 9.10
C LYS A 45 -20.49 -2.81 10.20
N LEU A 46 -19.35 -3.51 10.12
CA LEU A 46 -18.89 -4.42 11.16
C LEU A 46 -18.20 -3.70 12.32
N GLY A 47 -17.85 -2.42 12.16
CA GLY A 47 -17.09 -1.67 13.14
C GLY A 47 -15.64 -2.15 13.30
N ASN A 48 -15.11 -2.89 12.32
CA ASN A 48 -13.77 -3.49 12.35
C ASN A 48 -12.88 -2.95 11.22
N ILE A 49 -12.80 -1.62 11.12
CA ILE A 49 -11.93 -0.93 10.18
C ILE A 49 -11.45 0.38 10.79
N ALA A 50 -10.20 0.73 10.53
CA ALA A 50 -9.65 2.04 10.83
C ALA A 50 -9.24 2.73 9.52
N HIS A 51 -9.54 4.01 9.41
CA HIS A 51 -9.21 4.83 8.25
C HIS A 51 -7.98 5.67 8.57
N LEU A 52 -6.96 5.55 7.72
CA LEU A 52 -5.64 6.17 7.90
C LEU A 52 -5.24 6.92 6.63
N ASP A 53 -4.59 8.07 6.80
CA ASP A 53 -4.04 8.83 5.67
C ASP A 53 -2.65 8.29 5.29
N GLY A 54 -2.57 7.61 4.14
CA GLY A 54 -1.32 7.05 3.63
C GLY A 54 -0.28 8.07 3.16
N SER A 55 -0.61 9.37 3.12
CA SER A 55 0.25 10.42 2.57
C SER A 55 1.17 11.11 3.59
N ILE A 56 0.99 10.86 4.89
CA ILE A 56 1.68 11.57 5.99
C ILE A 56 3.12 11.11 6.27
N GLY A 57 3.67 10.22 5.43
CA GLY A 57 5.00 9.63 5.58
C GLY A 57 5.02 8.37 6.45
N LEU A 58 6.06 7.55 6.25
CA LEU A 58 6.14 6.19 6.78
C LEU A 58 6.14 6.14 8.32
N GLU A 59 6.93 6.99 8.98
CA GLU A 59 7.07 6.99 10.44
C GLU A 59 5.75 7.38 11.14
N ASN A 60 5.11 8.46 10.66
CA ASN A 60 3.84 8.94 11.20
C ASN A 60 2.71 7.93 10.98
N LEU A 61 2.63 7.35 9.78
CA LEU A 61 1.62 6.35 9.46
C LEU A 61 1.80 5.09 10.31
N PHE A 62 3.04 4.62 10.46
CA PHE A 62 3.34 3.46 11.29
C PHE A 62 2.95 3.69 12.75
N ALA A 63 3.26 4.87 13.32
CA ALA A 63 2.86 5.22 14.68
C ALA A 63 1.33 5.22 14.87
N GLN A 64 0.57 5.71 13.87
CA GLN A 64 -0.90 5.64 13.92
C GLN A 64 -1.42 4.19 13.90
N ILE A 65 -0.83 3.32 13.07
CA ILE A 65 -1.20 1.90 13.01
C ILE A 65 -0.97 1.23 14.37
N VAL A 66 0.20 1.41 14.98
CA VAL A 66 0.53 0.86 16.31
C VAL A 66 -0.45 1.36 17.37
N GLY A 67 -0.74 2.66 17.40
CA GLY A 67 -1.68 3.25 18.35
C GLY A 67 -3.11 2.70 18.23
N ILE A 68 -3.55 2.30 17.03
CA ILE A 68 -4.85 1.65 16.81
C ILE A 68 -4.86 0.20 17.33
N LEU A 69 -3.76 -0.53 17.13
CA LEU A 69 -3.64 -1.93 17.57
C LEU A 69 -3.43 -2.06 19.08
N GLY A 70 -2.96 -1.01 19.75
CA GLY A 70 -2.76 -0.99 21.20
C GLY A 70 -1.49 -1.70 21.67
N GLU A 71 -0.47 -1.77 20.82
CA GLU A 71 0.89 -2.24 21.16
C GLU A 71 1.77 -1.11 21.72
#